data_AF-A0A368U1K2-F1
#
_entry.id   AF-A0A368U1K2-F1
#
_cell.length_a   1.000
_cell.length_b   1.000
_cell.length_c   1.000
_cell.angle_alpha   90.00
_cell.angle_beta   90.00
_cell.angle_gamma   90.00
#
_symmetry.space_group_name_H-M   'P 1'
#
loop_
_entity.id
_entity.type
_entity.pdbx_description
1 polymer ?
#
loop_
_entity_poly.entity_id
_entity_poly.type
_entity_poly.pdbx_seq_one_letter_code
_entity_poly.pdbx_strand_id
1 'polypeptide(L)'
;MTSRLILLPTVACIAALNVATALAAPPGEHQAHLESIQQTPVPPWPRGDEAGMGNTQSSGTWQRCAFHLMQPGAQAYELAYPRTATMPQSPFAEPESYRFDPSSGIPGTRHGFNTESINGNIGGQGTQLDGLGHFAHLSEPWSGEGEFPAEDLRYYGGFSQDDVKPTPDAPLERLGLENLPPIVSSAVLLDAAAYLNDGEALAAGDLVTRDDIQGMIEAQGLAWRGLLPGDVLYIHTGWGNLWEAGDERYYAQGPGLAYDTMAWLEEQAVVLVALDNPFTDPAPEGMLTGEAIPEGVPDGLPFAIHHHNLTQSGIYQIQNARLADLAADQVWTSCTMILPTLTKGAAQAPVRPVAIGTPAQP
;
A
#
# COMPACT_ATOMS: atom_id res chain seq x y z
N MET A 1 -41.68 63.73 -6.48
CA MET A 1 -40.50 62.95 -6.05
C MET A 1 -41.00 61.67 -5.40
N THR A 2 -41.20 60.63 -6.21
CA THR A 2 -41.71 59.31 -5.80
C THR A 2 -40.52 58.37 -5.65
N SER A 3 -40.22 57.94 -4.42
CA SER A 3 -39.17 56.96 -4.15
C SER A 3 -39.81 55.56 -4.14
N ARG A 4 -39.40 54.69 -5.08
CA ARG A 4 -39.76 53.27 -5.11
C ARG A 4 -38.64 52.47 -4.42
N LEU A 5 -38.94 51.84 -3.30
CA LEU A 5 -38.10 50.78 -2.72
C LEU A 5 -38.27 49.52 -3.59
N ILE A 6 -37.17 48.98 -4.10
CA ILE A 6 -37.11 47.70 -4.79
C ILE A 6 -36.72 46.65 -3.73
N LEU A 7 -37.65 45.74 -3.39
CA LEU A 7 -37.32 44.52 -2.66
C LEU A 7 -36.77 43.49 -3.64
N LEU A 8 -35.54 43.04 -3.41
CA LEU A 8 -34.96 41.84 -4.03
C LEU A 8 -35.38 40.60 -3.22
N PRO A 9 -35.78 39.49 -3.86
CA PRO A 9 -36.05 38.25 -3.15
C PRO A 9 -34.74 37.55 -2.81
N THR A 10 -34.49 37.34 -1.52
CA THR A 10 -33.49 36.39 -1.01
C THR A 10 -33.92 34.98 -1.41
N VAL A 11 -33.19 34.38 -2.35
CA VAL A 11 -33.27 32.96 -2.66
C VAL A 11 -32.56 32.22 -1.53
N ALA A 12 -33.35 31.54 -0.69
CA ALA A 12 -32.82 30.59 0.28
C ALA A 12 -32.40 29.32 -0.46
N CYS A 13 -31.09 29.13 -0.65
CA CYS A 13 -30.54 27.84 -1.06
C CYS A 13 -30.73 26.86 0.10
N ILE A 14 -31.72 25.98 -0.02
CA ILE A 14 -31.84 24.79 0.82
C ILE A 14 -30.75 23.84 0.36
N ALA A 15 -29.67 23.74 1.13
CA ALA A 15 -28.69 22.67 0.99
C ALA A 15 -29.43 21.35 1.28
N ALA A 16 -29.67 20.55 0.25
CA ALA A 16 -30.18 19.21 0.41
C ALA A 16 -29.07 18.37 1.05
N LEU A 17 -29.21 18.06 2.35
CA LEU A 17 -28.48 16.95 2.94
C LEU A 17 -28.93 15.68 2.21
N ASN A 18 -28.06 15.16 1.34
CA ASN A 18 -28.20 13.81 0.83
C ASN A 18 -27.97 12.86 2.00
N VAL A 19 -29.06 12.34 2.57
CA VAL A 19 -29.01 11.21 3.49
C VAL A 19 -28.53 10.02 2.66
N ALA A 20 -27.27 9.64 2.84
CA ALA A 20 -26.71 8.42 2.28
C ALA A 20 -27.60 7.26 2.71
N THR A 21 -28.32 6.68 1.75
CA THR A 21 -28.95 5.38 1.97
C THR A 21 -27.80 4.40 2.12
N ALA A 22 -27.73 3.70 3.24
CA ALA A 22 -26.79 2.61 3.43
C ALA A 22 -27.01 1.62 2.28
N LEU A 23 -26.15 1.66 1.26
CA LEU A 23 -26.20 0.74 0.15
C LEU A 23 -25.78 -0.61 0.71
N ALA A 24 -26.76 -1.44 1.05
CA ALA A 24 -26.52 -2.86 1.23
C ALA A 24 -25.87 -3.38 -0.06
N ALA A 25 -24.78 -4.15 0.07
CA ALA A 25 -24.07 -4.70 -1.08
C ALA A 25 -25.03 -5.42 -2.04
N PRO A 26 -24.72 -5.45 -3.35
CA PRO A 26 -25.44 -6.32 -4.27
C PRO A 26 -25.46 -7.75 -3.70
N PRO A 27 -26.61 -8.46 -3.72
CA PRO A 27 -26.73 -9.77 -3.08
C PRO A 27 -25.64 -10.78 -3.44
N GLY A 28 -25.11 -10.70 -4.67
CA GLY A 28 -24.02 -11.56 -5.15
C GLY A 28 -22.68 -11.30 -4.46
N GLU A 29 -22.38 -10.06 -4.07
CA GLU A 29 -21.16 -9.72 -3.35
C GLU A 29 -21.20 -10.26 -1.93
N HIS A 30 -22.36 -10.07 -1.28
CA HIS A 30 -22.59 -10.56 0.07
C HIS A 30 -22.48 -12.09 0.15
N GLN A 31 -22.99 -12.81 -0.85
CA GLN A 31 -22.86 -14.27 -0.91
C GLN A 31 -21.41 -14.71 -1.11
N ALA A 32 -20.70 -14.12 -2.08
CA ALA A 32 -19.27 -14.43 -2.32
C ALA A 32 -18.43 -14.15 -1.07
N HIS A 33 -18.76 -13.09 -0.34
CA HIS A 33 -18.18 -12.79 0.96
C HIS A 33 -18.39 -13.93 1.98
N LEU A 34 -19.63 -14.33 2.25
CA LEU A 34 -19.93 -15.37 3.25
C LEU A 34 -19.29 -16.72 2.92
N GLU A 35 -19.28 -17.11 1.64
CA GLU A 35 -18.68 -18.36 1.19
C GLU A 35 -17.16 -18.34 1.30
N SER A 36 -16.53 -17.18 1.09
CA SER A 36 -15.07 -17.05 1.15
C SER A 36 -14.49 -17.25 2.54
N ILE A 37 -15.19 -16.83 3.60
CA ILE A 37 -14.69 -16.84 4.99
C ILE A 37 -14.28 -18.26 5.40
N GLN A 38 -15.05 -19.28 4.99
CA GLN A 38 -14.78 -20.67 5.36
C GLN A 38 -13.58 -21.28 4.63
N GLN A 39 -13.13 -20.62 3.56
CA GLN A 39 -12.10 -21.14 2.65
C GLN A 39 -10.79 -20.36 2.73
N THR A 40 -10.76 -19.26 3.49
CA THR A 40 -9.57 -18.45 3.70
C THR A 40 -8.86 -18.88 4.97
N PRO A 41 -7.60 -19.37 4.89
CA PRO A 41 -6.78 -19.65 6.07
C PRO A 41 -6.57 -18.37 6.88
N VAL A 42 -6.47 -18.53 8.21
CA VAL A 42 -6.20 -17.43 9.15
C VAL A 42 -5.03 -17.79 10.08
N PRO A 43 -4.27 -16.80 10.56
CA PRO A 43 -3.19 -17.01 11.55
C PRO A 43 -3.74 -17.61 12.87
N PRO A 44 -2.88 -18.15 13.75
CA PRO A 44 -1.42 -18.07 13.73
C PRO A 44 -0.75 -19.04 12.74
N TRP A 45 0.32 -18.57 12.10
CA TRP A 45 1.17 -19.38 11.23
C TRP A 45 2.22 -20.16 12.03
N PRO A 46 2.72 -21.30 11.51
CA PRO A 46 3.75 -22.07 12.21
C PRO A 46 5.06 -21.28 12.32
N ARG A 47 5.86 -21.57 13.35
CA ARG A 47 7.21 -21.01 13.50
C ARG A 47 8.06 -21.36 12.28
N GLY A 48 8.81 -20.38 11.78
CA GLY A 48 9.62 -20.53 10.57
C GLY A 48 8.81 -20.48 9.27
N ASP A 49 7.55 -20.03 9.33
CA ASP A 49 6.82 -19.56 8.15
C ASP A 49 7.57 -18.41 7.46
N GLU A 50 7.49 -18.36 6.13
CA GLU A 50 8.17 -17.38 5.29
C GLU A 50 7.21 -16.57 4.40
N ALA A 51 5.92 -16.92 4.41
CA ALA A 51 4.91 -16.28 3.58
C ALA A 51 4.03 -15.29 4.35
N GLY A 52 4.04 -15.30 5.68
CA GLY A 52 3.24 -14.37 6.47
C GLY A 52 1.75 -14.47 6.16
N MET A 53 1.09 -13.32 6.12
CA MET A 53 -0.29 -13.20 5.66
C MET A 53 -0.45 -13.54 4.16
N GLY A 54 0.63 -13.77 3.41
CA GLY A 54 0.56 -14.43 2.10
C GLY A 54 -0.11 -15.81 2.16
N ASN A 55 -0.07 -16.50 3.32
CA ASN A 55 -0.77 -17.77 3.54
C ASN A 55 -2.30 -17.66 3.49
N THR A 56 -2.88 -16.46 3.55
CA THR A 56 -4.33 -16.27 3.38
C THR A 56 -4.79 -16.51 1.94
N GLN A 57 -3.88 -16.44 0.95
CA GLN A 57 -4.22 -16.58 -0.47
C GLN A 57 -4.76 -18.00 -0.73
N SER A 58 -5.99 -18.06 -1.23
CA SER A 58 -6.78 -19.29 -1.26
C SER A 58 -7.95 -19.20 -2.22
N SER A 59 -8.71 -20.29 -2.39
CA SER A 59 -9.96 -20.25 -3.16
C SER A 59 -10.96 -19.24 -2.61
N GLY A 60 -10.93 -18.94 -1.31
CA GLY A 60 -11.77 -17.90 -0.70
C GLY A 60 -11.43 -16.50 -1.21
N THR A 61 -10.15 -16.11 -1.21
CA THR A 61 -9.72 -14.80 -1.72
C THR A 61 -9.98 -14.67 -3.22
N TRP A 62 -9.76 -15.76 -3.98
CA TRP A 62 -10.02 -15.78 -5.43
C TRP A 62 -11.51 -15.63 -5.77
N GLN A 63 -12.41 -16.23 -4.98
CA GLN A 63 -13.86 -16.07 -5.16
C GLN A 63 -14.30 -14.62 -4.97
N ARG A 64 -13.76 -13.91 -3.96
CA ARG A 64 -14.06 -12.49 -3.74
C ARG A 64 -13.58 -11.63 -4.91
N CYS A 65 -12.36 -11.85 -5.39
CA CYS A 65 -11.87 -11.18 -6.59
C CYS A 65 -12.78 -11.49 -7.81
N ALA A 66 -13.11 -12.76 -8.05
CA ALA A 66 -13.89 -13.18 -9.22
C ALA A 66 -15.24 -12.47 -9.32
N PHE A 67 -15.89 -12.16 -8.19
CA PHE A 67 -17.11 -11.35 -8.17
C PHE A 67 -16.92 -10.01 -8.90
N HIS A 68 -15.91 -9.22 -8.53
CA HIS A 68 -15.68 -7.89 -9.12
C HIS A 68 -15.31 -7.97 -10.61
N LEU A 69 -14.56 -8.99 -11.02
CA LEU A 69 -14.18 -9.20 -12.43
C LEU A 69 -15.38 -9.39 -13.36
N MET A 70 -16.50 -9.89 -12.84
CA MET A 70 -17.68 -10.23 -13.64
C MET A 70 -18.78 -9.17 -13.59
N GLN A 71 -18.59 -8.06 -12.85
CA GLN A 71 -19.63 -7.05 -12.73
C GLN A 71 -19.80 -6.25 -14.03
N PRO A 72 -21.04 -5.99 -14.48
CA PRO A 72 -21.28 -5.04 -15.55
C PRO A 72 -20.69 -3.67 -15.20
N GLY A 73 -19.97 -3.07 -16.16
CA GLY A 73 -19.33 -1.77 -15.96
C GLY A 73 -18.07 -1.78 -15.08
N ALA A 74 -17.56 -2.96 -14.72
CA ALA A 74 -16.24 -3.05 -14.09
C ALA A 74 -15.15 -2.45 -15.00
N GLN A 75 -14.29 -1.64 -14.40
CA GLN A 75 -13.15 -0.99 -15.05
C GLN A 75 -11.85 -1.45 -14.39
N ALA A 76 -10.75 -1.39 -15.15
CA ALA A 76 -9.42 -1.70 -14.65
C ALA A 76 -8.66 -0.42 -14.33
N TYR A 77 -8.07 -0.36 -13.14
CA TYR A 77 -7.31 0.75 -12.61
C TYR A 77 -5.84 0.34 -12.46
N GLU A 78 -4.96 1.13 -13.07
CA GLU A 78 -3.52 1.01 -12.89
C GLU A 78 -3.12 1.72 -11.59
N LEU A 79 -2.64 0.96 -10.61
CA LEU A 79 -2.25 1.50 -9.31
C LEU A 79 -0.73 1.65 -9.16
N ALA A 80 0.02 1.50 -10.25
CA ALA A 80 1.44 1.84 -10.30
C ALA A 80 1.66 3.13 -11.10
N TYR A 81 2.59 3.95 -10.64
CA TYR A 81 3.13 5.03 -11.47
C TYR A 81 4.02 4.46 -12.58
N PRO A 82 4.00 5.07 -13.79
CA PRO A 82 4.95 4.71 -14.83
C PRO A 82 6.39 4.89 -14.34
N ARG A 83 7.21 3.83 -14.46
CA ARG A 83 8.64 3.96 -14.21
C ARG A 83 9.28 4.71 -15.36
N THR A 84 9.91 5.84 -15.06
CA THR A 84 10.56 6.69 -16.05
C THR A 84 11.90 7.16 -15.53
N ALA A 85 12.79 7.59 -16.43
CA ALA A 85 14.08 8.16 -16.05
C ALA A 85 13.98 9.48 -15.25
N THR A 86 12.78 10.07 -15.18
CA THR A 86 12.50 11.34 -14.50
C THR A 86 11.47 11.19 -13.37
N MET A 87 11.09 9.97 -13.02
CA MET A 87 10.19 9.76 -11.89
C MET A 87 10.87 10.22 -10.59
N PRO A 88 10.11 10.67 -9.58
CA PRO A 88 10.64 10.83 -8.23
C PRO A 88 11.38 9.57 -7.78
N GLN A 89 12.57 9.73 -7.22
CA GLN A 89 13.39 8.61 -6.75
C GLN A 89 13.55 8.63 -5.24
N SER A 90 13.42 7.45 -4.63
CA SER A 90 13.64 7.24 -3.21
C SER A 90 15.10 7.56 -2.86
N PRO A 91 15.35 8.42 -1.86
CA PRO A 91 16.70 8.71 -1.38
C PRO A 91 17.28 7.57 -0.53
N PHE A 92 16.48 6.56 -0.19
CA PHE A 92 16.88 5.43 0.65
C PHE A 92 17.42 4.24 -0.15
N ALA A 93 17.40 4.35 -1.48
CA ALA A 93 17.76 3.28 -2.40
C ALA A 93 18.68 3.84 -3.50
N GLU A 94 19.54 2.99 -4.08
CA GLU A 94 20.37 3.42 -5.21
C GLU A 94 19.46 3.94 -6.34
N PRO A 95 19.71 5.18 -6.83
CA PRO A 95 18.99 5.78 -7.94
C PRO A 95 18.84 4.87 -9.15
N GLU A 96 17.65 4.88 -9.73
CA GLU A 96 17.35 4.10 -10.93
C GLU A 96 17.81 4.83 -12.19
N SER A 97 18.49 4.15 -13.10
CA SER A 97 18.94 4.75 -14.37
C SER A 97 18.65 3.85 -15.55
N TYR A 98 18.23 4.47 -16.66
CA TYR A 98 17.86 3.79 -17.89
C TYR A 98 18.84 4.14 -19.01
N ARG A 99 19.29 3.13 -19.75
CA ARG A 99 20.00 3.29 -21.02
C ARG A 99 19.25 2.55 -22.12
N PHE A 100 18.69 3.29 -23.07
CA PHE A 100 18.06 2.73 -24.26
C PHE A 100 19.10 2.61 -25.39
N ASP A 101 19.29 1.40 -25.91
CA ASP A 101 20.27 1.13 -26.95
C ASP A 101 19.71 1.50 -28.35
N PRO A 102 20.56 1.85 -29.34
CA PRO A 102 20.11 2.05 -30.71
C PRO A 102 19.47 0.79 -31.30
N SER A 103 18.44 0.96 -32.14
CA SER A 103 17.85 -0.15 -32.89
C SER A 103 18.92 -0.94 -33.65
N SER A 104 18.88 -2.25 -33.50
CA SER A 104 19.85 -3.17 -34.09
C SER A 104 19.15 -4.16 -35.02
N GLY A 105 19.90 -4.84 -35.88
CA GLY A 105 19.36 -5.82 -36.83
C GLY A 105 20.29 -7.00 -37.03
N ILE A 106 19.75 -8.10 -37.54
CA ILE A 106 20.52 -9.32 -37.82
C ILE A 106 20.91 -9.34 -39.31
N PRO A 107 22.21 -9.24 -39.66
CA PRO A 107 22.65 -9.20 -41.05
C PRO A 107 22.10 -10.35 -41.90
N GLY A 108 21.64 -10.04 -43.12
CA GLY A 108 21.07 -11.03 -44.04
C GLY A 108 19.62 -11.45 -43.73
N THR A 109 18.95 -10.81 -42.77
CA THR A 109 17.55 -11.09 -42.41
C THR A 109 16.66 -9.86 -42.58
N ARG A 110 15.35 -10.01 -42.36
CA ARG A 110 14.39 -8.90 -42.27
C ARG A 110 14.11 -8.49 -40.81
N HIS A 111 14.96 -8.87 -39.86
CA HIS A 111 14.74 -8.62 -38.43
C HIS A 111 15.47 -7.37 -37.93
N GLY A 112 14.77 -6.58 -37.12
CA GLY A 112 15.30 -5.52 -36.28
C GLY A 112 14.75 -5.64 -34.85
N PHE A 113 15.47 -5.09 -33.86
CA PHE A 113 15.13 -5.16 -32.44
C PHE A 113 15.63 -3.93 -31.67
N ASN A 114 15.06 -3.71 -30.48
CA ASN A 114 15.44 -2.67 -29.52
C ASN A 114 15.72 -3.32 -28.16
N THR A 115 16.61 -2.73 -27.38
CA THR A 115 16.94 -3.17 -26.02
C THR A 115 17.22 -1.98 -25.12
N GLU A 116 17.14 -2.22 -23.82
CA GLU A 116 17.53 -1.27 -22.79
C GLU A 116 18.24 -1.98 -21.64
N SER A 117 18.96 -1.21 -20.84
CA SER A 117 19.55 -1.66 -19.58
C SER A 117 19.08 -0.73 -18.47
N ILE A 118 18.81 -1.32 -17.30
CA ILE A 118 18.42 -0.60 -16.09
C ILE A 118 19.46 -0.92 -15.01
N ASN A 119 19.92 0.09 -14.28
CA ASN A 119 20.80 -0.06 -13.11
C ASN A 119 20.18 0.66 -11.90
N GLY A 120 20.53 0.23 -10.69
CA GLY A 120 20.06 0.77 -9.43
C GLY A 120 19.34 -0.27 -8.57
N ASN A 121 18.81 0.16 -7.43
CA ASN A 121 17.98 -0.69 -6.57
C ASN A 121 16.55 -0.72 -7.12
N ILE A 122 16.25 -1.72 -7.95
CA ILE A 122 14.97 -1.79 -8.65
C ILE A 122 13.77 -2.04 -7.71
N GLY A 123 14.03 -2.75 -6.61
CA GLY A 123 13.02 -3.08 -5.62
C GLY A 123 12.60 -1.90 -4.75
N GLY A 124 13.50 -0.95 -4.51
CA GLY A 124 13.30 0.20 -3.62
C GLY A 124 12.99 1.52 -4.36
N GLN A 125 12.41 1.45 -5.54
CA GLN A 125 12.07 2.62 -6.36
C GLN A 125 10.65 2.48 -6.93
N GLY A 126 9.98 3.60 -7.24
CA GLY A 126 8.64 3.60 -7.86
C GLY A 126 7.55 2.99 -6.98
N THR A 127 6.45 2.56 -7.59
CA THR A 127 5.49 1.69 -6.90
C THR A 127 6.14 0.34 -6.62
N GLN A 128 6.35 0.05 -5.34
CA GLN A 128 7.18 -1.06 -4.87
C GLN A 128 6.49 -1.85 -3.77
N LEU A 129 6.87 -3.12 -3.63
CA LEU A 129 6.44 -4.01 -2.58
C LEU A 129 7.62 -4.34 -1.66
N ASP A 130 7.40 -4.16 -0.36
CA ASP A 130 8.35 -4.51 0.69
C ASP A 130 8.00 -5.89 1.27
N GLY A 131 8.98 -6.81 1.19
CA GLY A 131 8.85 -8.19 1.68
C GLY A 131 9.23 -8.34 3.15
N LEU A 132 8.93 -9.51 3.72
CA LEU A 132 9.20 -9.79 5.14
C LEU A 132 10.69 -9.79 5.48
N GLY A 133 11.56 -10.08 4.50
CA GLY A 133 13.01 -9.97 4.64
C GLY A 133 13.58 -8.56 4.47
N HIS A 134 12.74 -7.56 4.14
CA HIS A 134 13.17 -6.16 4.01
C HIS A 134 13.53 -5.52 5.35
N PHE A 135 12.81 -5.88 6.42
CA PHE A 135 13.03 -5.36 7.75
C PHE A 135 13.49 -6.45 8.71
N ALA A 136 14.31 -6.04 9.67
CA ALA A 136 14.77 -6.82 10.80
C ALA A 136 14.71 -5.95 12.04
N HIS A 137 14.85 -6.54 13.22
CA HIS A 137 14.90 -5.79 14.46
C HIS A 137 15.95 -6.31 15.43
N LEU A 138 16.42 -5.40 16.28
CA LEU A 138 17.21 -5.71 17.46
C LEU A 138 16.28 -5.85 18.68
N SER A 139 16.80 -6.44 19.75
CA SER A 139 16.08 -6.49 21.04
C SER A 139 16.20 -5.17 21.82
N GLU A 140 17.28 -4.43 21.60
CA GLU A 140 17.56 -3.13 22.22
C GLU A 140 18.03 -2.14 21.13
N PRO A 141 17.76 -0.83 21.28
CA PRO A 141 18.25 0.17 20.34
C PRO A 141 19.77 0.18 20.25
N TRP A 142 20.31 0.18 19.02
CA TRP A 142 21.73 0.40 18.79
C TRP A 142 22.06 1.88 19.03
N SER A 143 23.13 2.15 19.79
CA SER A 143 23.55 3.52 20.11
C SER A 143 24.05 4.33 18.91
N GLY A 144 24.30 3.67 17.77
CA GLY A 144 25.00 4.24 16.62
C GLY A 144 26.52 4.32 16.80
N GLU A 145 27.04 3.88 17.95
CA GLU A 145 28.48 3.81 18.20
C GLU A 145 29.00 2.39 17.93
N GLY A 146 30.16 2.30 17.26
CA GLY A 146 30.83 1.03 16.96
C GLY A 146 30.34 0.37 15.67
N GLU A 147 30.58 -0.94 15.56
CA GLU A 147 30.07 -1.76 14.47
C GLU A 147 28.57 -2.04 14.70
N PHE A 148 27.80 -2.08 13.61
CA PHE A 148 26.39 -2.43 13.68
C PHE A 148 26.26 -3.91 14.07
N PRO A 149 25.52 -4.26 15.15
CA PRO A 149 25.43 -5.63 15.67
C PRO A 149 24.48 -6.48 14.81
N ALA A 150 24.87 -6.74 13.56
CA ALA A 150 24.05 -7.44 12.60
C ALA A 150 23.71 -8.87 13.06
N GLU A 151 24.60 -9.53 13.80
CA GLU A 151 24.42 -10.88 14.32
C GLU A 151 23.23 -11.02 15.29
N ASP A 152 22.83 -9.91 15.92
CA ASP A 152 21.73 -9.86 16.88
C ASP A 152 20.37 -9.65 16.21
N LEU A 153 20.35 -9.41 14.89
CA LEU A 153 19.12 -9.20 14.14
C LEU A 153 18.19 -10.41 14.18
N ARG A 154 16.92 -10.10 14.36
CA ARG A 154 15.79 -11.02 14.28
C ARG A 154 14.84 -10.57 13.18
N TYR A 155 14.26 -11.57 12.51
CA TYR A 155 13.35 -11.40 11.40
C TYR A 155 12.03 -12.11 11.68
N TYR A 156 11.04 -11.86 10.83
CA TYR A 156 9.76 -12.58 10.83
C TYR A 156 9.97 -14.11 10.88
N GLY A 157 9.02 -14.84 11.47
CA GLY A 157 9.12 -16.30 11.63
C GLY A 157 10.12 -16.75 12.69
N GLY A 158 10.83 -15.81 13.34
CA GLY A 158 11.83 -16.06 14.37
C GLY A 158 13.20 -16.45 13.81
N PHE A 159 13.50 -16.05 12.57
CA PHE A 159 14.80 -16.28 11.93
C PHE A 159 15.87 -15.33 12.46
N SER A 160 17.11 -15.78 12.42
CA SER A 160 18.31 -15.00 12.74
C SER A 160 18.94 -14.37 11.50
N GLN A 161 19.89 -13.45 11.72
CA GLN A 161 20.77 -12.94 10.68
C GLN A 161 21.43 -14.05 9.84
N ASP A 162 21.94 -15.10 10.50
CA ASP A 162 22.62 -16.21 9.80
C ASP A 162 21.66 -17.05 8.97
N ASP A 163 20.39 -17.15 9.37
CA ASP A 163 19.36 -17.84 8.56
C ASP A 163 19.00 -17.04 7.30
N VAL A 164 18.89 -15.71 7.42
CA VAL A 164 18.33 -14.84 6.37
C VAL A 164 19.41 -14.32 5.44
N LYS A 165 20.53 -13.84 5.97
CA LYS A 165 21.62 -13.19 5.21
C LYS A 165 22.98 -13.49 5.86
N PRO A 166 23.52 -14.71 5.66
CA PRO A 166 24.71 -15.19 6.37
C PRO A 166 26.02 -14.47 6.00
N THR A 167 26.04 -13.73 4.89
CA THR A 167 27.18 -12.88 4.52
C THR A 167 26.70 -11.51 4.02
N PRO A 168 27.55 -10.46 4.08
CA PRO A 168 27.15 -9.12 3.65
C PRO A 168 26.66 -9.02 2.20
N ASP A 169 27.20 -9.84 1.29
CA ASP A 169 26.89 -9.80 -0.14
C ASP A 169 25.94 -10.92 -0.60
N ALA A 170 25.45 -11.75 0.32
CA ALA A 170 24.49 -12.80 -0.01
C ALA A 170 23.11 -12.21 -0.36
N PRO A 171 22.38 -12.82 -1.31
CA PRO A 171 20.95 -12.60 -1.41
C PRO A 171 20.26 -13.11 -0.13
N LEU A 172 18.98 -12.78 0.06
CA LEU A 172 18.24 -13.40 1.15
C LEU A 172 18.13 -14.91 0.91
N GLU A 173 18.57 -15.73 1.87
CA GLU A 173 18.42 -17.19 1.80
C GLU A 173 17.06 -17.65 2.31
N ARG A 174 16.40 -16.81 3.11
CA ARG A 174 15.06 -16.98 3.67
C ARG A 174 14.30 -15.66 3.60
N LEU A 175 12.97 -15.71 3.61
CA LEU A 175 12.09 -14.53 3.53
C LEU A 175 12.23 -13.69 2.25
N GLY A 176 12.85 -14.24 1.20
CA GLY A 176 12.84 -13.65 -0.13
C GLY A 176 11.42 -13.63 -0.71
N LEU A 177 11.11 -12.63 -1.52
CA LEU A 177 9.78 -12.43 -2.12
C LEU A 177 9.31 -13.55 -3.03
N GLU A 178 10.19 -14.45 -3.48
CA GLU A 178 9.79 -15.68 -4.16
C GLU A 178 8.90 -16.61 -3.31
N ASN A 179 8.86 -16.40 -1.98
CA ASN A 179 7.99 -17.13 -1.06
C ASN A 179 6.59 -16.52 -0.94
N LEU A 180 6.37 -15.28 -1.40
CA LEU A 180 5.05 -14.66 -1.44
C LEU A 180 4.25 -15.24 -2.62
N PRO A 181 3.13 -15.95 -2.39
CA PRO A 181 2.25 -16.33 -3.49
C PRO A 181 1.67 -15.09 -4.19
N PRO A 182 1.27 -15.19 -5.47
CA PRO A 182 0.49 -14.14 -6.13
C PRO A 182 -0.68 -13.70 -5.26
N ILE A 183 -0.78 -12.40 -4.99
CA ILE A 183 -1.93 -11.85 -4.28
C ILE A 183 -3.02 -11.65 -5.30
N VAL A 184 -4.08 -12.46 -5.18
CA VAL A 184 -5.30 -12.34 -5.96
C VAL A 184 -6.45 -12.38 -4.96
N SER A 185 -7.01 -11.21 -4.67
CA SER A 185 -7.95 -11.06 -3.57
C SER A 185 -8.92 -9.91 -3.81
N SER A 186 -9.86 -9.70 -2.91
CA SER A 186 -10.52 -8.41 -2.81
C SER A 186 -9.58 -7.37 -2.19
N ALA A 187 -9.72 -6.13 -2.62
CA ALA A 187 -9.13 -4.99 -1.94
C ALA A 187 -10.23 -4.06 -1.40
N VAL A 188 -9.93 -3.40 -0.30
CA VAL A 188 -10.72 -2.30 0.26
C VAL A 188 -9.91 -1.01 0.11
N LEU A 189 -10.47 -0.02 -0.56
CA LEU A 189 -9.93 1.34 -0.61
C LEU A 189 -10.62 2.19 0.45
N LEU A 190 -9.84 2.85 1.32
CA LEU A 190 -10.31 3.86 2.25
C LEU A 190 -9.75 5.23 1.86
N ASP A 191 -10.62 6.22 1.73
CA ASP A 191 -10.26 7.58 1.29
C ASP A 191 -10.06 8.51 2.49
N ALA A 192 -8.84 8.49 3.02
CA ALA A 192 -8.46 9.29 4.18
C ALA A 192 -8.44 10.79 3.87
N ALA A 193 -8.06 11.18 2.65
CA ALA A 193 -8.14 12.57 2.20
C ALA A 193 -9.58 13.10 2.29
N ALA A 194 -10.54 12.35 1.75
CA ALA A 194 -11.95 12.72 1.82
C ALA A 194 -12.51 12.73 3.26
N TYR A 195 -12.11 11.75 4.09
CA TYR A 195 -12.66 11.58 5.43
C TYR A 195 -12.08 12.54 6.48
N LEU A 196 -10.76 12.79 6.43
CA LEU A 196 -10.04 13.55 7.46
C LEU A 196 -9.75 15.00 7.06
N ASN A 197 -9.78 15.32 5.77
CA ASN A 197 -9.33 16.63 5.29
C ASN A 197 -10.14 17.15 4.10
N ASP A 198 -11.45 16.87 4.07
CA ASP A 198 -12.42 17.42 3.10
C ASP A 198 -12.01 17.21 1.62
N GLY A 199 -11.26 16.14 1.33
CA GLY A 199 -10.79 15.77 -0.01
C GLY A 199 -9.42 16.34 -0.39
N GLU A 200 -8.82 17.18 0.46
CA GLU A 200 -7.46 17.68 0.29
C GLU A 200 -6.43 16.67 0.84
N ALA A 201 -5.21 16.72 0.31
CA ALA A 201 -4.13 15.85 0.76
C ALA A 201 -3.83 16.05 2.26
N LEU A 202 -3.63 14.96 2.99
CA LEU A 202 -3.20 15.02 4.39
C LEU A 202 -1.83 15.72 4.52
N ALA A 203 -1.55 16.27 5.70
CA ALA A 203 -0.29 16.93 5.99
C ALA A 203 0.82 15.93 6.36
N ALA A 204 2.06 16.41 6.33
CA ALA A 204 3.21 15.63 6.79
C ALA A 204 3.08 15.27 8.28
N GLY A 205 3.24 14.00 8.61
CA GLY A 205 3.10 13.49 9.97
C GLY A 205 1.65 13.25 10.42
N ASP A 206 0.65 13.56 9.60
CA ASP A 206 -0.74 13.23 9.94
C ASP A 206 -0.90 11.72 10.11
N LEU A 207 -1.70 11.36 11.11
CA LEU A 207 -1.94 9.99 11.52
C LEU A 207 -3.28 9.50 11.00
N VAL A 208 -3.28 8.37 10.31
CA VAL A 208 -4.48 7.58 10.04
C VAL A 208 -4.61 6.55 11.17
N THR A 209 -5.47 6.82 12.13
CA THR A 209 -5.64 5.99 13.33
C THR A 209 -6.57 4.80 13.09
N ARG A 210 -6.61 3.88 14.06
CA ARG A 210 -7.60 2.78 14.03
C ARG A 210 -9.03 3.31 13.94
N ASP A 211 -9.36 4.32 14.73
CA ASP A 211 -10.71 4.89 14.77
C ASP A 211 -11.05 5.55 13.43
N ASP A 212 -10.08 6.18 12.75
CA ASP A 212 -10.27 6.73 11.40
C ASP A 212 -10.53 5.63 10.39
N ILE A 213 -9.80 4.51 10.44
CA ILE A 213 -10.04 3.35 9.56
C ILE A 213 -11.45 2.81 9.74
N GLN A 214 -11.90 2.64 10.99
CA GLN A 214 -13.25 2.18 11.29
C GLN A 214 -14.31 3.20 10.84
N GLY A 215 -14.05 4.49 11.06
CA GLY A 215 -14.89 5.58 10.61
C GLY A 215 -15.04 5.64 9.08
N MET A 216 -13.95 5.44 8.33
CA MET A 216 -13.96 5.36 6.86
C MET A 216 -14.75 4.14 6.37
N ILE A 217 -14.59 2.97 7.01
CA ILE A 217 -15.38 1.77 6.69
C ILE A 217 -16.88 2.06 6.85
N GLU A 218 -17.29 2.76 7.91
CA GLU A 218 -18.68 3.15 8.11
C GLU A 218 -19.15 4.19 7.08
N ALA A 219 -18.39 5.27 6.88
CA ALA A 219 -18.72 6.38 6.00
C ALA A 219 -18.84 5.95 4.53
N GLN A 220 -18.03 4.99 4.10
CA GLN A 220 -18.07 4.43 2.75
C GLN A 220 -19.08 3.28 2.59
N GLY A 221 -19.88 3.00 3.62
CA GLY A 221 -20.93 1.97 3.57
C GLY A 221 -20.40 0.54 3.56
N LEU A 222 -19.16 0.31 4.03
CA LEU A 222 -18.50 -0.99 4.06
C LEU A 222 -18.69 -1.75 5.39
N ALA A 223 -19.42 -1.19 6.35
CA ALA A 223 -19.66 -1.81 7.67
C ALA A 223 -20.25 -3.23 7.60
N TRP A 224 -20.90 -3.60 6.51
CA TRP A 224 -21.45 -4.96 6.31
C TRP A 224 -20.36 -6.03 6.10
N ARG A 225 -19.16 -5.64 5.65
CA ARG A 225 -18.03 -6.55 5.41
C ARG A 225 -16.80 -6.25 6.26
N GLY A 226 -16.52 -4.97 6.53
CA GLY A 226 -15.22 -4.54 7.05
C GLY A 226 -14.04 -5.00 6.19
N LEU A 227 -12.92 -5.27 6.85
CA LEU A 227 -11.75 -5.94 6.28
C LEU A 227 -11.85 -7.44 6.55
N LEU A 228 -11.39 -8.25 5.60
CA LEU A 228 -11.37 -9.70 5.72
C LEU A 228 -9.95 -10.25 5.64
N PRO A 229 -9.72 -11.46 6.19
CA PRO A 229 -8.48 -12.17 6.00
C PRO A 229 -8.09 -12.25 4.52
N GLY A 230 -6.86 -11.85 4.23
CA GLY A 230 -6.27 -11.81 2.89
C GLY A 230 -6.72 -10.65 2.01
N ASP A 231 -7.48 -9.69 2.51
CA ASP A 231 -7.74 -8.45 1.78
C ASP A 231 -6.46 -7.62 1.64
N VAL A 232 -6.41 -6.83 0.58
CA VAL A 232 -5.48 -5.71 0.45
C VAL A 232 -6.17 -4.45 0.94
N LEU A 233 -5.53 -3.71 1.84
CA LEU A 233 -6.00 -2.41 2.30
C LEU A 233 -5.27 -1.29 1.56
N TYR A 234 -5.99 -0.53 0.76
CA TYR A 234 -5.52 0.70 0.13
C TYR A 234 -5.97 1.91 0.93
N ILE A 235 -5.08 2.85 1.20
CA ILE A 235 -5.38 4.10 1.91
C ILE A 235 -4.96 5.27 1.02
N HIS A 236 -5.94 6.01 0.52
CA HIS A 236 -5.71 7.21 -0.27
C HIS A 236 -5.60 8.42 0.67
N THR A 237 -4.39 8.99 0.74
CA THR A 237 -4.05 10.14 1.58
C THR A 237 -4.02 11.45 0.78
N GLY A 238 -4.03 11.37 -0.55
CA GLY A 238 -3.87 12.50 -1.46
C GLY A 238 -2.40 12.93 -1.65
N TRP A 239 -1.45 12.31 -0.94
CA TRP A 239 -0.02 12.61 -1.06
C TRP A 239 0.54 12.33 -2.45
N GLY A 240 -0.10 11.42 -3.21
CA GLY A 240 0.23 11.12 -4.60
C GLY A 240 0.20 12.34 -5.53
N ASN A 241 -0.48 13.42 -5.16
CA ASN A 241 -0.46 14.69 -5.90
C ASN A 241 0.95 15.30 -5.99
N LEU A 242 1.79 15.11 -4.97
CA LEU A 242 3.17 15.59 -4.97
C LEU A 242 4.06 14.76 -5.91
N TRP A 243 3.79 13.46 -6.08
CA TRP A 243 4.47 12.63 -7.08
C TRP A 243 4.23 13.17 -8.49
N GLU A 244 2.96 13.40 -8.84
CA GLU A 244 2.56 13.89 -10.16
C GLU A 244 3.10 15.30 -10.45
N ALA A 245 3.26 16.13 -9.41
CA ALA A 245 3.87 17.44 -9.50
C ALA A 245 5.42 17.41 -9.59
N GLY A 246 6.06 16.26 -9.34
CA GLY A 246 7.52 16.16 -9.24
C GLY A 246 8.09 16.97 -8.07
N ASP A 247 7.34 17.06 -6.96
CA ASP A 247 7.70 17.87 -5.80
C ASP A 247 8.71 17.12 -4.91
N GLU A 248 9.82 17.79 -4.56
CA GLU A 248 10.90 17.23 -3.73
C GLU A 248 10.42 16.82 -2.33
N ARG A 249 9.31 17.41 -1.84
CA ARG A 249 8.72 17.04 -0.56
C ARG A 249 8.19 15.62 -0.52
N TYR A 250 7.90 15.00 -1.67
CA TYR A 250 7.26 13.69 -1.75
C TYR A 250 7.99 12.65 -0.88
N TYR A 251 9.31 12.52 -1.05
CA TYR A 251 10.16 11.59 -0.30
C TYR A 251 10.80 12.16 0.97
N ALA A 252 10.52 13.42 1.32
CA ALA A 252 11.09 14.04 2.51
C ALA A 252 10.25 13.81 3.77
N GLN A 253 8.94 13.60 3.59
CA GLN A 253 7.94 13.55 4.65
C GLN A 253 6.61 12.99 4.09
N GLY A 254 5.65 12.72 4.96
CA GLY A 254 4.30 12.28 4.55
C GLY A 254 3.41 11.87 5.72
N PRO A 255 2.10 11.71 5.47
CA PRO A 255 1.17 11.11 6.42
C PRO A 255 1.47 9.61 6.60
N GLY A 256 0.80 8.92 7.52
CA GLY A 256 0.92 7.47 7.59
C GLY A 256 0.01 6.83 8.64
N LEU A 257 0.13 5.51 8.79
CA LEU A 257 -0.66 4.76 9.76
C LEU A 257 -0.19 5.01 11.20
N ALA A 258 -1.13 5.27 12.10
CA ALA A 258 -0.81 5.41 13.52
C ALA A 258 -0.42 4.05 14.14
N TYR A 259 0.41 4.09 15.19
CA TYR A 259 0.87 2.89 15.91
C TYR A 259 -0.27 2.00 16.43
N ASP A 260 -1.41 2.59 16.79
CA ASP A 260 -2.57 1.85 17.30
C ASP A 260 -3.28 0.97 16.26
N THR A 261 -2.99 1.15 14.96
CA THR A 261 -3.57 0.37 13.87
C THR A 261 -2.99 -1.04 13.78
N MET A 262 -1.73 -1.22 14.20
CA MET A 262 -0.92 -2.39 13.89
C MET A 262 -1.55 -3.70 14.38
N ALA A 263 -1.88 -3.77 15.67
CA ALA A 263 -2.47 -4.96 16.28
C ALA A 263 -3.86 -5.25 15.69
N TRP A 264 -4.62 -4.21 15.36
CA TRP A 264 -5.95 -4.38 14.79
C TRP A 264 -5.90 -4.90 13.35
N LEU A 265 -4.98 -4.41 12.52
CA LEU A 265 -4.78 -4.91 11.15
C LEU A 265 -4.26 -6.34 11.14
N GLU A 266 -3.41 -6.71 12.10
CA GLU A 266 -3.01 -8.11 12.34
C GLU A 266 -4.23 -8.99 12.68
N GLU A 267 -5.11 -8.54 13.58
CA GLU A 267 -6.35 -9.26 13.89
C GLU A 267 -7.27 -9.42 12.67
N GLN A 268 -7.30 -8.43 11.76
CA GLN A 268 -8.05 -8.54 10.50
C GLN A 268 -7.39 -9.49 9.49
N ALA A 269 -6.13 -9.87 9.71
CA ALA A 269 -5.33 -10.74 8.84
C ALA A 269 -5.28 -10.27 7.38
N VAL A 270 -5.20 -8.95 7.15
CA VAL A 270 -4.98 -8.40 5.81
C VAL A 270 -3.64 -8.89 5.26
N VAL A 271 -3.56 -9.16 3.95
CA VAL A 271 -2.30 -9.62 3.35
C VAL A 271 -1.32 -8.47 3.15
N LEU A 272 -1.84 -7.28 2.82
CA LEU A 272 -1.04 -6.17 2.36
C LEU A 272 -1.72 -4.84 2.68
N VAL A 273 -0.93 -3.85 3.07
CA VAL A 273 -1.34 -2.44 3.18
C VAL A 273 -0.60 -1.62 2.12
N ALA A 274 -1.29 -0.74 1.41
CA ALA A 274 -0.64 0.23 0.53
C ALA A 274 -1.18 1.64 0.69
N LEU A 275 -0.29 2.61 0.67
CA LEU A 275 -0.60 4.03 0.68
C LEU A 275 -0.10 4.69 -0.62
N ASP A 276 -0.67 5.84 -0.97
CA ASP A 276 -0.27 6.66 -2.11
C ASP A 276 0.91 7.61 -1.84
N ASN A 277 1.70 7.29 -0.82
CA ASN A 277 2.86 8.03 -0.36
C ASN A 277 4.09 7.10 -0.26
N PRO A 278 5.29 7.62 0.03
CA PRO A 278 6.50 6.79 0.15
C PRO A 278 6.71 6.20 1.54
N PHE A 279 5.73 6.29 2.44
CA PHE A 279 5.88 5.82 3.80
C PHE A 279 4.59 5.15 4.28
N THR A 280 4.65 3.88 4.70
CA THR A 280 3.52 3.32 5.47
C THR A 280 3.44 3.96 6.87
N ASP A 281 4.57 4.35 7.43
CA ASP A 281 4.68 5.09 8.68
C ASP A 281 4.47 6.60 8.49
N PRO A 282 3.93 7.31 9.48
CA PRO A 282 3.87 8.76 9.48
C PRO A 282 5.28 9.34 9.54
N ALA A 283 5.59 10.26 8.63
CA ALA A 283 6.88 10.93 8.54
C ALA A 283 6.71 12.45 8.66
N PRO A 284 6.77 13.02 9.89
CA PRO A 284 6.71 14.47 10.07
C PRO A 284 7.94 15.16 9.47
N GLU A 285 7.81 16.46 9.18
CA GLU A 285 8.93 17.29 8.74
C GLU A 285 10.09 17.21 9.75
N GLY A 286 11.30 16.98 9.26
CA GLY A 286 12.50 16.81 10.08
C GLY A 286 12.71 15.39 10.64
N MET A 287 11.83 14.43 10.39
CA MET A 287 12.03 13.05 10.86
C MET A 287 13.30 12.42 10.27
N LEU A 288 13.50 12.55 8.95
CA LEU A 288 14.63 11.94 8.25
C LEU A 288 15.98 12.58 8.61
N THR A 289 15.97 13.79 9.17
CA THR A 289 17.15 14.49 9.70
C THR A 289 17.35 14.24 11.20
N GLY A 290 16.45 13.50 11.85
CA GLY A 290 16.47 13.24 13.29
C GLY A 290 16.02 14.42 14.15
N GLU A 291 15.40 15.44 13.54
CA GLU A 291 14.92 16.65 14.22
C GLU A 291 13.51 16.48 14.78
N ALA A 292 12.76 15.49 14.28
CA ALA A 292 11.43 15.12 14.75
C ALA A 292 11.29 13.60 14.89
N ILE A 293 10.33 13.18 15.72
CA ILE A 293 9.90 11.78 15.83
C ILE A 293 8.39 11.72 15.59
N PRO A 294 7.87 10.63 14.98
CA PRO A 294 6.42 10.45 14.85
C PRO A 294 5.73 10.40 16.22
N GLU A 295 4.50 10.89 16.27
CA GLU A 295 3.71 10.86 17.49
C GLU A 295 3.22 9.43 17.80
N GLY A 296 3.23 9.06 19.08
CA GLY A 296 2.61 7.82 19.56
C GLY A 296 3.38 6.52 19.30
N VAL A 297 4.60 6.58 18.73
CA VAL A 297 5.45 5.40 18.52
C VAL A 297 6.34 5.11 19.74
N PRO A 298 6.71 3.84 20.00
CA PRO A 298 7.65 3.50 21.07
C PRO A 298 9.06 4.08 20.84
N ASP A 299 9.77 4.33 21.95
CA ASP A 299 11.17 4.76 21.91
C ASP A 299 12.03 3.81 21.08
N GLY A 300 12.83 4.37 20.16
CA GLY A 300 13.73 3.60 19.29
C GLY A 300 13.05 2.90 18.11
N LEU A 301 11.74 3.08 17.89
CA LEU A 301 11.00 2.52 16.76
C LEU A 301 10.33 3.62 15.90
N PRO A 302 11.11 4.46 15.19
CA PRO A 302 10.57 5.53 14.35
C PRO A 302 9.74 5.01 13.16
N PHE A 303 10.02 3.79 12.68
CA PHE A 303 9.24 3.11 11.63
C PHE A 303 8.49 1.91 12.22
N ALA A 304 7.63 2.20 13.20
CA ALA A 304 6.94 1.17 13.98
C ALA A 304 5.96 0.32 13.14
N ILE A 305 5.33 0.88 12.11
CA ILE A 305 4.41 0.16 11.24
C ILE A 305 5.18 -0.82 10.34
N HIS A 306 6.26 -0.39 9.68
CA HIS A 306 7.17 -1.30 8.98
C HIS A 306 7.68 -2.40 9.91
N HIS A 307 8.12 -2.04 11.11
CA HIS A 307 8.59 -3.01 12.11
C HIS A 307 7.52 -4.07 12.41
N HIS A 308 6.32 -3.66 12.81
CA HIS A 308 5.27 -4.61 13.20
C HIS A 308 4.82 -5.46 12.02
N ASN A 309 4.50 -4.82 10.89
CA ASN A 309 3.98 -5.52 9.71
C ASN A 309 4.98 -6.54 9.17
N LEU A 310 6.24 -6.13 8.93
CA LEU A 310 7.20 -6.95 8.23
C LEU A 310 7.94 -7.94 9.15
N THR A 311 8.08 -7.63 10.45
CA THR A 311 8.87 -8.48 11.37
C THR A 311 8.03 -9.25 12.39
N GLN A 312 6.81 -8.80 12.70
CA GLN A 312 5.96 -9.41 13.73
C GLN A 312 4.75 -10.13 13.13
N SER A 313 3.90 -9.43 12.38
CA SER A 313 2.60 -9.94 11.90
C SER A 313 2.64 -10.60 10.53
N GLY A 314 3.66 -10.33 9.71
CA GLY A 314 3.80 -10.89 8.37
C GLY A 314 2.88 -10.22 7.33
N ILE A 315 2.51 -8.95 7.54
CA ILE A 315 1.73 -8.14 6.60
C ILE A 315 2.68 -7.44 5.64
N TYR A 316 2.45 -7.56 4.34
CA TYR A 316 3.26 -6.90 3.31
C TYR A 316 2.89 -5.43 3.16
N GLN A 317 3.78 -4.65 2.55
CA GLN A 317 3.54 -3.23 2.29
C GLN A 317 3.79 -2.88 0.84
N ILE A 318 2.98 -1.98 0.29
CA ILE A 318 3.30 -1.28 -0.95
C ILE A 318 3.40 0.21 -0.67
N GLN A 319 4.45 0.82 -1.21
CA GLN A 319 4.65 2.26 -1.19
C GLN A 319 4.38 2.83 -2.59
N ASN A 320 4.05 4.13 -2.64
CA ASN A 320 3.85 4.88 -3.87
C ASN A 320 2.73 4.31 -4.75
N ALA A 321 1.62 3.86 -4.15
CA ALA A 321 0.46 3.40 -4.91
C ALA A 321 -0.24 4.58 -5.60
N ARG A 322 -0.71 4.40 -6.83
CA ARG A 322 -1.48 5.41 -7.55
C ARG A 322 -2.98 5.20 -7.29
N LEU A 323 -3.52 5.83 -6.25
CA LEU A 323 -4.88 5.55 -5.77
C LEU A 323 -5.94 6.60 -6.17
N ALA A 324 -5.53 7.76 -6.69
CA ALA A 324 -6.42 8.89 -6.96
C ALA A 324 -7.58 8.55 -7.91
N ASP A 325 -7.34 7.81 -8.99
CA ASP A 325 -8.40 7.44 -9.95
C ASP A 325 -9.43 6.50 -9.31
N LEU A 326 -8.97 5.53 -8.50
CA LEU A 326 -9.84 4.57 -7.83
C LEU A 326 -10.71 5.27 -6.76
N ALA A 327 -10.14 6.26 -6.05
CA ALA A 327 -10.84 7.09 -5.08
C ALA A 327 -11.85 8.03 -5.73
N ALA A 328 -11.46 8.70 -6.83
CA ALA A 328 -12.34 9.60 -7.59
C ALA A 328 -13.59 8.89 -8.14
N ASP A 329 -13.43 7.65 -8.59
CA ASP A 329 -14.53 6.80 -9.06
C ASP A 329 -15.29 6.09 -7.94
N GLN A 330 -14.86 6.28 -6.68
CA GLN A 330 -15.45 5.71 -5.48
C GLN A 330 -15.54 4.17 -5.51
N VAL A 331 -14.50 3.53 -6.06
CA VAL A 331 -14.41 2.07 -6.11
C VAL A 331 -13.84 1.54 -4.79
N TRP A 332 -14.71 1.46 -3.78
CA TRP A 332 -14.32 1.09 -2.41
C TRP A 332 -13.95 -0.38 -2.23
N THR A 333 -14.44 -1.24 -3.12
CA THR A 333 -14.15 -2.67 -3.15
C THR A 333 -13.83 -3.10 -4.57
N SER A 334 -12.79 -3.90 -4.74
CA SER A 334 -12.32 -4.34 -6.06
C SER A 334 -11.69 -5.72 -5.99
N CYS A 335 -11.57 -6.41 -7.14
CA CYS A 335 -10.54 -7.44 -7.26
C CYS A 335 -9.20 -6.73 -7.39
N THR A 336 -8.18 -7.19 -6.67
CA THR A 336 -6.81 -6.78 -6.91
C THR A 336 -5.90 -7.94 -7.23
N MET A 337 -4.92 -7.68 -8.10
CA MET A 337 -3.87 -8.61 -8.49
C MET A 337 -2.52 -7.94 -8.32
N ILE A 338 -1.68 -8.53 -7.48
CA ILE A 338 -0.33 -8.04 -7.17
C ILE A 338 0.63 -9.21 -7.26
N LEU A 339 1.58 -9.09 -8.18
CA LEU A 339 2.58 -10.11 -8.44
C LEU A 339 3.96 -9.43 -8.39
N PRO A 340 4.78 -9.69 -7.36
CA PRO A 340 6.17 -9.25 -7.37
C PRO A 340 6.94 -9.99 -8.46
N THR A 341 8.00 -9.38 -8.98
CA THR A 341 8.96 -10.10 -9.81
C THR A 341 9.50 -11.31 -9.06
N LEU A 342 9.57 -12.48 -9.72
CA LEU A 342 10.03 -13.73 -9.12
C LEU A 342 11.56 -13.79 -9.02
N THR A 343 12.15 -12.84 -8.30
CA THR A 343 13.59 -12.70 -8.09
C THR A 343 13.98 -13.40 -6.80
N LYS A 344 14.84 -14.43 -6.92
CA LYS A 344 15.29 -15.21 -5.77
C LYS A 344 16.09 -14.36 -4.78
N GLY A 345 15.71 -14.38 -3.51
CA GLY A 345 16.36 -13.71 -2.41
C GLY A 345 16.22 -12.18 -2.41
N ALA A 346 15.16 -11.67 -3.06
CA ALA A 346 14.85 -10.25 -3.09
C ALA A 346 14.07 -9.82 -1.84
N ALA A 347 14.53 -8.75 -1.18
CA ALA A 347 13.85 -8.13 -0.05
C ALA A 347 12.65 -7.26 -0.48
N GLN A 348 12.76 -6.63 -1.65
CA GLN A 348 11.76 -5.73 -2.23
C GLN A 348 11.62 -6.03 -3.71
N ALA A 349 10.49 -5.66 -4.32
CA ALA A 349 10.27 -5.84 -5.74
C ALA A 349 9.47 -4.68 -6.35
N PRO A 350 9.77 -4.29 -7.61
CA PRO A 350 8.84 -3.47 -8.36
C PRO A 350 7.54 -4.25 -8.57
N VAL A 351 6.41 -3.56 -8.45
CA VAL A 351 5.09 -4.15 -8.67
C VAL A 351 4.25 -3.26 -9.57
N ARG A 352 3.29 -3.91 -10.24
CA ARG A 352 2.26 -3.25 -11.03
C ARG A 352 0.89 -3.70 -10.53
N PRO A 353 0.42 -3.19 -9.37
CA PRO A 353 -0.88 -3.58 -8.84
C PRO A 353 -1.99 -3.11 -9.76
N VAL A 354 -2.94 -4.00 -10.03
CA VAL A 354 -4.17 -3.65 -10.78
C VAL A 354 -5.36 -3.87 -9.88
N ALA A 355 -6.29 -2.92 -9.86
CA ALA A 355 -7.61 -3.09 -9.27
C ALA A 355 -8.66 -3.15 -10.38
N ILE A 356 -9.66 -4.03 -10.23
CA ILE A 356 -10.80 -4.13 -11.12
C ILE A 356 -12.07 -4.06 -10.28
N GLY A 357 -12.87 -3.02 -10.49
CA GLY A 357 -14.09 -2.76 -9.74
C GLY A 357 -15.04 -1.86 -10.51
N THR A 358 -16.26 -1.69 -10.00
CA THR A 358 -17.30 -0.90 -10.66
C THR A 358 -17.36 0.50 -10.02
N PRO A 359 -17.22 1.59 -10.82
CA PRO A 359 -17.41 2.96 -10.33
C PRO A 359 -18.77 3.15 -9.66
N ALA A 360 -18.84 3.96 -8.60
CA ALA A 360 -20.12 4.31 -7.97
C ALA A 360 -20.95 5.28 -8.84
N GLN A 361 -20.31 6.03 -9.75
CA GLN A 361 -20.96 6.91 -10.73
C GLN A 361 -20.42 6.58 -12.14
N PRO A 362 -21.28 6.25 -13.12
CA PRO A 362 -20.87 5.91 -14.49
C PRO A 362 -20.54 7.11 -15.39
#